data_AF-A0A2G9U053-F1
#
_entry.id   AF-A0A2G9U053-F1
#
_cell.length_a   1.000
_cell.length_b   1.000
_cell.length_c   1.000
_cell.angle_alpha   90.00
_cell.angle_beta   90.00
_cell.angle_gamma   90.00
#
_symmetry.space_group_name_H-M   'P 1'
#
loop_
_entity.id
_entity.type
_entity.pdbx_description
1 polymer ?
#
loop_
_entity_poly.entity_id
_entity_poly.type
_entity_poly.pdbx_seq_one_letter_code
_entity_poly.pdbx_strand_id
1 'polypeptide(L)'
;LRLPCYSCMSPYLEDHYPYISHLYRKPLSFDPHCDRNNLDRSYLFVKNCSDMCVTLRINDVVGGRRRHGYVRGCLSDIHGYNHSLIRALADHTGCL
;
A
#
# COMPACT_ATOMS: atom_id res chain seq x y z
N LEU A 1 -14.99 -3.48 -14.32
CA LEU A 1 -13.73 -4.16 -14.67
C LEU A 1 -13.12 -4.66 -13.35
N ARG A 2 -12.57 -5.88 -13.26
CA ARG A 2 -11.87 -6.35 -12.06
C ARG A 2 -10.38 -6.51 -12.41
N LEU A 3 -9.52 -5.74 -11.76
CA LEU A 3 -8.08 -5.76 -11.99
C LEU A 3 -7.40 -6.58 -10.88
N PRO A 4 -6.56 -7.57 -11.22
CA PRO A 4 -5.79 -8.30 -10.23
C PRO A 4 -4.66 -7.41 -9.67
N CYS A 5 -4.72 -7.07 -8.38
CA CYS A 5 -3.74 -6.25 -7.69
C CYS A 5 -3.12 -7.00 -6.50
N TYR A 6 -1.83 -6.79 -6.27
CA TYR A 6 -1.15 -7.31 -5.08
C TYR A 6 -1.68 -6.63 -3.82
N SER A 7 -1.97 -7.43 -2.79
CA SER A 7 -2.55 -6.95 -1.53
C SER A 7 -1.65 -7.31 -0.34
N CYS A 8 -0.61 -6.51 -0.13
CA CYS A 8 0.37 -6.75 0.94
C CYS A 8 0.74 -5.46 1.68
N MET A 9 1.20 -5.60 2.91
CA MET A 9 1.90 -4.53 3.64
C MET A 9 3.23 -5.01 4.20
N SER A 10 4.14 -4.08 4.47
CA SER A 10 5.39 -4.38 5.18
C SER A 10 5.12 -4.97 6.57
N PRO A 11 5.90 -5.97 7.02
CA PRO A 11 5.64 -6.68 8.28
C PRO A 11 5.61 -5.78 9.51
N TYR A 12 6.46 -4.75 9.57
CA TYR A 12 6.49 -3.85 10.72
C TYR A 12 5.17 -3.06 10.90
N LEU A 13 4.38 -2.92 9.83
CA LEU A 13 3.08 -2.26 9.89
C LEU A 13 2.02 -3.15 10.56
N GLU A 14 2.28 -4.45 10.72
CA GLU A 14 1.36 -5.36 11.40
C GLU A 14 1.13 -4.95 12.86
N ASP A 15 2.22 -4.69 13.59
CA ASP A 15 2.18 -4.22 14.98
C ASP A 15 1.52 -2.83 15.10
N HIS A 16 1.69 -1.99 14.07
CA HIS A 16 1.14 -0.64 14.03
C HIS A 16 -0.27 -0.58 13.42
N TYR A 17 -0.74 -1.69 12.84
CA TYR A 17 -2.00 -1.75 12.11
C TYR A 17 -3.20 -1.28 12.94
N PRO A 18 -3.34 -1.60 14.24
CA PRO A 18 -4.44 -1.08 15.05
C PRO A 18 -4.54 0.45 15.01
N TYR A 19 -3.41 1.16 14.99
CA TYR A 19 -3.35 2.62 14.95
C TYR A 19 -3.66 3.19 13.57
N ILE A 20 -3.30 2.50 12.48
CA ILE A 20 -3.52 2.97 11.09
C ILE A 20 -4.74 2.36 10.42
N SER A 21 -5.47 1.47 11.10
CA SER A 21 -6.65 0.76 10.60
C SER A 21 -7.80 1.67 10.18
N HIS A 22 -7.84 2.89 10.72
CA HIS A 22 -8.81 3.92 10.33
C HIS A 22 -8.49 4.55 8.96
N LEU A 23 -7.24 4.48 8.51
CA LEU A 23 -6.77 5.02 7.22
C LEU A 23 -6.69 3.95 6.14
N TYR A 24 -6.31 2.73 6.51
CA TYR A 24 -6.05 1.65 5.56
C TYR A 24 -6.82 0.39 5.94
N ARG A 25 -7.38 -0.26 4.94
CA ARG A 25 -7.95 -1.59 5.07
C ARG A 25 -6.85 -2.65 5.19
N LYS A 26 -7.14 -3.71 5.95
CA LYS A 26 -6.19 -4.79 6.21
C LYS A 26 -5.77 -5.46 4.89
N PRO A 27 -4.47 -5.69 4.64
CA PRO A 27 -3.99 -6.42 3.48
C PRO A 27 -4.31 -7.92 3.60
N LEU A 28 -4.07 -8.69 2.53
CA LEU A 28 -4.19 -10.14 2.57
C LEU A 28 -3.02 -10.78 3.31
N SER A 29 -1.84 -10.18 3.23
CA SER A 29 -0.66 -10.59 3.99
C SER A 29 0.18 -9.41 4.44
N PHE A 30 0.82 -9.57 5.59
CA PHE A 30 1.97 -8.78 6.00
C PHE A 30 3.20 -9.62 5.66
N ASP A 31 3.99 -9.17 4.68
CA ASP A 31 5.02 -10.02 4.08
C ASP A 31 6.31 -9.23 3.83
N PRO A 32 7.50 -9.74 4.23
CA PRO A 32 8.76 -9.06 4.00
C PRO A 32 9.09 -8.85 2.51
N HIS A 33 8.55 -9.66 1.60
CA HIS A 33 8.69 -9.47 0.16
C HIS A 33 7.94 -8.23 -0.34
N CYS A 34 6.96 -7.71 0.44
CA CYS A 34 6.28 -6.46 0.16
C CYS A 34 7.15 -5.23 0.44
N ASP A 35 8.21 -5.38 1.24
CA ASP A 35 9.05 -4.28 1.73
C ASP A 35 10.07 -3.76 0.69
N ARG A 36 10.10 -4.38 -0.49
CA ARG A 36 11.03 -4.05 -1.58
C ARG A 36 10.31 -3.26 -2.67
N ASN A 37 11.07 -2.38 -3.34
CA ASN A 37 10.56 -1.69 -4.52
C ASN A 37 10.33 -2.68 -5.68
N ASN A 38 11.28 -3.62 -5.86
CA ASN A 38 11.13 -4.74 -6.79
C ASN A 38 10.31 -5.86 -6.14
N LEU A 39 9.14 -6.13 -6.71
CA LEU A 39 8.16 -7.03 -6.14
C LEU A 39 8.42 -8.46 -6.60
N ASP A 40 8.66 -9.38 -5.66
CA ASP A 40 8.64 -10.80 -5.98
C ASP A 40 7.18 -11.27 -6.07
N ARG A 41 6.70 -11.39 -7.31
CA ARG A 41 5.29 -11.69 -7.63
C ARG A 41 4.88 -13.10 -7.23
N SER A 42 5.85 -13.97 -6.95
CA SER A 42 5.66 -15.39 -6.70
C SER A 42 5.04 -15.67 -5.32
N TYR A 43 5.29 -14.79 -4.36
CA TYR A 43 4.92 -14.98 -2.94
C TYR A 43 3.77 -14.10 -2.47
N LEU A 44 3.31 -13.17 -3.31
CA LEU A 44 2.36 -12.15 -2.89
C LEU A 44 0.94 -12.46 -3.34
N PHE A 45 0.01 -12.36 -2.39
CA PHE A 45 -1.40 -12.57 -2.66
C PHE A 45 -1.97 -11.45 -3.54
N VAL A 46 -2.84 -11.87 -4.46
CA VAL A 46 -3.53 -10.99 -5.39
C VAL A 46 -5.01 -10.96 -5.03
N LYS A 47 -5.60 -9.77 -5.09
CA LYS A 47 -7.05 -9.57 -4.96
C LYS A 47 -7.60 -8.85 -6.17
N ASN A 48 -8.90 -9.04 -6.39
CA ASN A 48 -9.61 -8.37 -7.46
C ASN A 48 -10.08 -6.99 -7.00
N CYS A 49 -9.48 -5.95 -7.54
CA CYS A 49 -9.90 -4.56 -7.32
C CYS A 49 -10.94 -4.15 -8.36
N SER A 50 -11.95 -3.42 -7.91
CA SER A 50 -12.89 -2.74 -8.82
C SER A 50 -12.31 -1.42 -9.37
N ASP A 51 -11.25 -0.93 -8.71
CA ASP A 51 -10.52 0.31 -9.03
C ASP A 51 -9.07 0.01 -9.47
N MET A 52 -8.19 1.01 -9.44
CA MET A 52 -6.77 0.85 -9.78
C MET A 52 -5.95 0.19 -8.66
N CYS A 53 -4.86 -0.48 -9.05
CA CYS A 53 -3.84 -0.93 -8.11
C CYS A 53 -2.99 0.27 -7.65
N VAL A 54 -2.70 0.35 -6.36
CA VAL A 54 -1.80 1.37 -5.81
C VAL A 54 -0.71 0.76 -4.97
N THR A 55 0.44 1.44 -4.99
CA THR A 55 1.56 1.19 -4.09
C THR A 55 1.86 2.50 -3.38
N LEU A 56 1.66 2.52 -2.07
CA LEU A 56 2.01 3.62 -1.21
C LEU A 56 3.32 3.31 -0.50
N ARG A 57 4.17 4.33 -0.39
CA ARG A 57 5.37 4.28 0.43
C ARG A 57 5.15 5.12 1.68
N ILE A 58 5.10 4.47 2.82
CA ILE A 58 5.04 5.12 4.13
C ILE A 58 6.48 5.37 4.57
N ASN A 59 6.79 6.61 4.93
CA ASN A 59 8.07 6.94 5.56
C ASN A 59 7.79 7.25 7.02
N ASP A 60 8.46 6.56 7.93
CA ASP A 60 8.28 6.69 9.36
C ASP A 60 9.63 6.84 10.07
N VAL A 61 9.63 7.36 11.29
CA VAL A 61 10.83 7.54 12.11
C VAL A 61 10.64 6.80 13.42
N VAL A 62 11.12 5.57 13.46
CA VAL A 62 11.04 4.71 14.65
C VAL A 62 12.38 4.75 15.37
N GLY A 63 12.39 5.23 16.61
CA GLY A 63 13.60 5.30 17.45
C GLY A 63 14.73 6.17 16.86
N GLY A 64 14.39 7.23 16.13
CA GLY A 64 15.36 8.13 15.48
C GLY A 64 15.93 7.62 14.16
N ARG A 65 15.55 6.41 13.71
CA ARG A 65 15.93 5.86 12.41
C ARG A 65 14.77 5.96 11.42
N ARG A 66 15.06 6.49 10.22
CA ARG A 66 14.10 6.50 9.11
C ARG A 66 13.86 5.06 8.65
N ARG A 67 12.64 4.58 8.82
CA ARG A 67 12.14 3.36 8.17
C ARG A 67 11.19 3.75 7.06
N HIS A 68 11.14 2.91 6.04
CA HIS A 68 10.12 3.00 5.02
C HIS A 68 9.37 1.68 5.00
N GLY A 69 8.10 1.75 4.65
CA GLY A 69 7.26 0.59 4.39
C GLY A 69 6.42 0.82 3.18
N TYR A 70 5.87 -0.28 2.69
CA TYR A 70 5.04 -0.29 1.52
C TYR A 70 3.67 -0.84 1.89
N VAL A 71 2.65 -0.20 1.33
CA VAL A 71 1.27 -0.66 1.34
C VAL A 71 0.85 -0.83 -0.10
N ARG A 72 0.45 -2.04 -0.47
CA ARG A 72 0.02 -2.38 -1.83
C ARG A 72 -1.38 -2.96 -1.77
N GLY A 73 -2.24 -2.47 -2.65
CA GLY A 73 -3.64 -2.89 -2.65
C GLY A 73 -4.46 -2.17 -3.70
N CYS A 74 -5.76 -2.16 -3.47
CA CYS A 74 -6.70 -1.36 -4.22
C CYS A 74 -6.70 0.06 -3.69
N LEU A 75 -7.04 0.98 -4.58
CA LEU A 75 -7.33 2.35 -4.20
C LEU A 75 -8.46 2.49 -3.17
N SER A 76 -9.49 1.65 -3.29
CA SER A 76 -10.60 1.56 -2.36
C SER A 76 -10.24 1.03 -0.97
N ASP A 77 -9.01 0.54 -0.76
CA ASP A 77 -8.54 0.17 0.57
C ASP A 77 -8.07 1.38 1.39
N ILE A 78 -7.93 2.55 0.76
CA ILE A 78 -7.55 3.79 1.44
C ILE A 78 -8.83 4.53 1.82
N HIS A 79 -9.09 4.64 3.11
CA HIS A 79 -10.24 5.38 3.62
C HIS A 79 -10.03 6.89 3.38
N GLY A 80 -11.06 7.57 2.86
CA GLY A 80 -11.00 9.02 2.59
C GLY A 80 -10.37 9.41 1.25
N TYR A 81 -10.09 8.45 0.36
CA TYR A 81 -9.50 8.71 -0.95
C TYR A 81 -10.40 9.53 -1.93
N ASN A 82 -11.65 9.80 -1.57
CA ASN A 82 -12.73 10.01 -2.52
C ASN A 82 -12.95 11.42 -3.10
N HIS A 83 -12.09 12.45 -2.94
CA HIS A 83 -12.42 13.74 -3.57
C HIS A 83 -11.32 14.65 -4.12
N SER A 84 -10.03 14.47 -3.77
CA SER A 84 -8.97 15.39 -4.26
C SER A 84 -7.62 14.73 -4.58
N LEU A 85 -7.38 13.48 -4.13
CA LEU A 85 -6.08 12.83 -4.22
C LEU A 85 -5.78 12.16 -5.57
N ILE A 86 -6.80 11.77 -6.36
CA ILE A 86 -6.58 11.24 -7.72
C ILE A 86 -5.81 12.23 -8.59
N ARG A 87 -6.15 13.53 -8.49
CA ARG A 87 -5.51 14.58 -9.30
C ARG A 87 -4.07 14.83 -8.87
N ALA A 88 -3.80 14.80 -7.56
CA ALA A 88 -2.46 15.00 -7.01
C ALA A 88 -1.52 13.80 -7.24
N LEU A 89 -2.05 12.57 -7.18
CA LEU A 89 -1.28 11.36 -7.49
C LEU A 89 -1.04 11.20 -8.99
N ALA A 90 -2.00 11.61 -9.84
CA ALA A 90 -1.80 11.69 -11.29
C ALA A 90 -0.76 12.76 -11.69
N ASP A 91 -0.73 13.91 -11.00
CA ASP A 91 0.32 14.92 -11.20
C ASP A 91 1.71 14.43 -10.75
N HIS A 92 1.77 13.53 -9.75
CA HIS A 92 3.01 12.88 -9.32
C HIS A 92 3.39 11.61 -10.10
N THR A 93 2.55 11.13 -11.03
CA THR A 93 2.94 10.15 -12.05
C THR A 93 3.71 10.78 -13.22
N GLY A 94 4.39 11.90 -12.96
CA GLY A 94 5.46 12.46 -13.79
C GLY A 94 6.85 11.93 -13.42
N CYS A 95 6.99 10.63 -13.17
CA CYS A 95 8.31 9.98 -13.23
C CYS A 95 8.30 8.99 -14.40
N LEU A 96 9.11 9.32 -15.40
CA LEU A 96 9.60 8.54 -16.54
C LEU A 96 9.70 7.02 -16.28
#